data_AF-A0A7J5EUR4-F1
#
_entry.id   AF-A0A7J5EUR4-F1
#
_cell.length_a   1.000
_cell.length_b   1.000
_cell.length_c   1.000
_cell.angle_alpha   90.00
_cell.angle_beta   90.00
_cell.angle_gamma   90.00
#
_symmetry.space_group_name_H-M   'P 1'
#
loop_
_entity.id
_entity.type
_entity.pdbx_description
1 polymer ?
#
loop_
_entity_poly.entity_id
_entity_poly.type
_entity_poly.pdbx_seq_one_letter_code
_entity_poly.pdbx_strand_id
1 'polypeptide(L)'
;MRTQLTVAAVLVGALTFASPPVAAAEPAWCKGASFDGEPDLRDLSSKDAERAVATFAHAACVPSPEASANRAEIEKSRAAWGKRLGMTDADWADVVAWVNANEGRNTRLTYSTKDLSQFTPLDHYKAIVDGFDRGGGNGAYVDPIYVADALDQGLSHVGRFAYIEACLKAETSVASSAPPAATWALCQGDIEAFDLAKFHEELRADGAHAGDGKMMLRFKAMDLKQRLDEHARRVQAAWKLDPVYKQMFDVAAAARGEWAAGLGKHTKLLELVRRMNSAWWSGSRKQYEGCEAATAAALEEAVGKLPATTWKKMKDERFDPFGGFAKTAGPVLVAVPEINLAAEAYVLCRPKTGTADFLAYNAQDTVGYRGPRTMAFSRMLTEKLTLDDLTEKIYWPETERPYRRSGGVVGSAGGVIAKTKVEGDVATVTLERFIVKRKECVQSHQTNRISRILPDGTIEYERVCDKTGIVEYDQTWGDFQIKAVYAPLLKKGVKFSAVQSPEGGPADLLVLWPNKKTEEPSWLVGAKVK
;
A
#
# COMPACT_ATOMS: atom_id res chain seq x y z
N MET A 1 10.34 -55.43 85.47
CA MET A 1 11.70 -55.83 85.07
C MET A 1 12.18 -54.85 84.01
N ARG A 2 13.16 -54.01 84.37
CA ARG A 2 13.85 -53.08 83.48
C ARG A 2 15.09 -53.79 82.95
N THR A 3 15.31 -53.74 81.64
CA THR A 3 16.62 -54.07 81.06
C THR A 3 17.00 -52.92 80.14
N GLN A 4 17.96 -52.13 80.60
CA GLN A 4 18.63 -51.09 79.83
C GLN A 4 19.65 -51.75 78.92
N LEU A 5 19.71 -51.33 77.64
CA LEU A 5 20.84 -51.59 76.77
C LEU A 5 21.39 -50.26 76.26
N THR A 6 22.61 -49.98 76.70
CA THR A 6 23.44 -48.84 76.32
C THR A 6 24.10 -49.15 74.97
N VAL A 7 23.96 -48.27 73.98
CA VAL A 7 24.75 -48.33 72.74
C VAL A 7 25.47 -47.00 72.55
N ALA A 8 26.78 -47.11 72.40
CA ALA A 8 27.76 -46.04 72.30
C ALA A 8 27.64 -45.27 70.98
N ALA A 9 27.74 -43.94 71.06
CA ALA A 9 27.86 -43.05 69.91
C ALA A 9 29.32 -42.99 69.43
N VAL A 10 29.55 -43.35 68.15
CA VAL A 10 30.81 -43.12 67.44
C VAL A 10 30.63 -41.87 66.58
N LEU A 11 31.32 -40.80 66.97
CA LEU A 11 31.46 -39.57 66.19
C LEU A 11 32.51 -39.79 65.09
N VAL A 12 32.07 -39.94 63.84
CA VAL A 12 32.94 -39.86 62.66
C VAL A 12 32.96 -38.40 62.21
N GLY A 13 34.10 -37.73 62.41
CA GLY A 13 34.34 -36.39 61.90
C GLY A 13 34.49 -36.41 60.39
N ALA A 14 33.52 -35.85 59.66
CA ALA A 14 33.62 -35.61 58.24
C ALA A 14 34.44 -34.33 58.00
N LEU A 15 35.68 -34.49 57.55
CA LEU A 15 36.47 -33.43 56.92
C LEU A 15 35.80 -33.07 55.58
N THR A 16 35.02 -31.98 55.57
CA THR A 16 34.54 -31.37 54.33
C THR A 16 35.70 -30.69 53.62
N PHE A 17 36.30 -31.37 52.65
CA PHE A 17 37.16 -30.73 51.66
C PHE A 17 36.30 -29.71 50.89
N ALA A 18 36.54 -28.43 51.12
CA ALA A 18 36.02 -27.36 50.29
C ALA A 18 36.59 -27.56 48.89
N SER A 19 35.79 -28.14 47.99
CA SER A 19 36.10 -28.11 46.57
C SER A 19 36.12 -26.64 46.15
N PRO A 20 37.08 -26.19 45.31
CA PRO A 20 37.00 -24.86 44.72
C PRO A 20 35.63 -24.73 44.03
N PRO A 21 34.97 -23.56 44.08
CA PRO A 21 33.70 -23.37 43.42
C PRO A 21 33.89 -23.74 41.95
N VAL A 22 33.20 -24.79 41.51
CA VAL A 22 33.15 -25.18 40.11
C VAL A 22 32.66 -23.96 39.36
N ALA A 23 33.52 -23.38 38.52
CA ALA A 23 33.15 -22.26 37.67
C ALA A 23 31.88 -22.67 36.91
N ALA A 24 30.80 -21.92 37.10
CA ALA A 24 29.56 -22.20 36.40
C ALA A 24 29.86 -22.26 34.90
N ALA A 25 29.39 -23.32 34.24
CA ALA A 25 29.62 -23.50 32.81
C ALA A 25 29.20 -22.26 32.02
N GLU A 26 29.90 -21.99 30.91
CA GLU A 26 29.52 -20.93 29.99
C GLU A 26 28.07 -21.11 29.53
N PRO A 27 27.28 -20.03 29.42
CA PRO A 27 25.92 -20.12 28.91
C PRO A 27 25.88 -20.73 27.51
N ALA A 28 24.87 -21.56 27.23
CA ALA A 28 24.77 -22.28 25.95
C ALA A 28 24.68 -21.34 24.73
N TRP A 29 24.19 -20.11 24.93
CA TRP A 29 24.08 -19.08 23.90
C TRP A 29 25.40 -18.38 23.56
N CYS A 30 26.48 -18.62 24.31
CA CYS A 30 27.82 -18.10 24.00
C CYS A 30 28.50 -18.80 22.82
N LYS A 31 27.92 -19.89 22.32
CA LYS A 31 28.48 -20.65 21.22
C LYS A 31 28.62 -19.79 19.96
N GLY A 32 29.85 -19.67 19.46
CA GLY A 32 30.16 -18.91 18.25
C GLY A 32 30.27 -17.40 18.48
N ALA A 33 30.33 -16.95 19.74
CA ALA A 33 30.63 -15.57 20.06
C ALA A 33 32.08 -15.23 19.72
N SER A 34 32.28 -14.09 19.06
CA SER A 34 33.60 -13.56 18.72
C SER A 34 33.74 -12.19 19.36
N PHE A 35 34.53 -12.10 20.42
CA PHE A 35 34.83 -10.85 21.10
C PHE A 35 36.34 -10.60 21.03
N ASP A 36 36.73 -9.38 20.70
CA ASP A 36 38.13 -8.95 20.70
C ASP A 36 38.46 -8.20 22.00
N GLY A 37 39.61 -8.51 22.60
CA GLY A 37 40.11 -7.84 23.80
C GLY A 37 39.36 -8.20 25.10
N GLU A 38 39.61 -7.45 26.16
CA GLU A 38 38.87 -7.58 27.43
C GLU A 38 37.65 -6.64 27.45
N PRO A 39 36.52 -7.03 28.06
CA PRO A 39 35.37 -6.16 28.21
C PRO A 39 35.68 -4.99 29.15
N ASP A 40 35.31 -3.76 28.77
CA ASP A 40 35.35 -2.62 29.69
C ASP A 40 34.15 -2.70 30.65
N LEU A 41 34.36 -3.27 31.84
CA LEU A 41 33.29 -3.51 32.81
C LEU A 41 32.61 -2.21 33.30
N ARG A 42 33.19 -1.03 33.07
CA ARG A 42 32.54 0.26 33.35
C ARG A 42 31.26 0.43 32.53
N ASP A 43 31.22 -0.17 31.34
CA ASP A 43 30.08 -0.09 30.43
C ASP A 43 28.86 -0.90 30.89
N LEU A 44 29.01 -1.82 31.86
CA LEU A 44 27.88 -2.51 32.49
C LEU A 44 26.91 -1.54 33.18
N SER A 45 27.42 -0.38 33.59
CA SER A 45 26.63 0.71 34.20
C SER A 45 26.12 1.74 33.19
N SER A 46 26.41 1.54 31.89
CA SER A 46 26.03 2.48 30.85
C SER A 46 24.51 2.62 30.73
N LYS A 47 24.06 3.85 30.44
CA LYS A 47 22.67 4.11 30.05
C LYS A 47 22.40 3.76 28.59
N ASP A 48 23.45 3.64 27.80
CA ASP A 48 23.40 3.16 26.43
C ASP A 48 23.19 1.64 26.44
N ALA A 49 22.01 1.21 25.99
CA ALA A 49 21.62 -0.18 26.01
C ALA A 49 22.47 -1.05 25.08
N GLU A 50 22.89 -0.53 23.94
CA GLU A 50 23.72 -1.27 22.98
C GLU A 50 25.06 -1.62 23.63
N ARG A 51 25.70 -0.62 24.23
CA ARG A 51 26.98 -0.80 24.92
C ARG A 51 26.88 -1.70 26.15
N ALA A 52 25.87 -1.48 26.98
CA ALA A 52 25.68 -2.29 28.19
C ALA A 52 25.45 -3.76 27.84
N VAL A 53 24.55 -4.05 26.89
CA VAL A 53 24.19 -5.42 26.48
C VAL A 53 25.35 -6.13 25.79
N ALA A 54 26.11 -5.44 24.93
CA ALA A 54 27.35 -5.98 24.35
C ALA A 54 28.34 -6.40 25.44
N THR A 55 28.53 -5.54 26.44
CA THR A 55 29.45 -5.77 27.56
C THR A 55 28.98 -6.94 28.44
N PHE A 56 27.66 -7.08 28.69
CA PHE A 56 27.13 -8.25 29.39
C PHE A 56 27.39 -9.56 28.63
N ALA A 57 27.18 -9.57 27.31
CA ALA A 57 27.44 -10.75 26.50
C ALA A 57 28.94 -11.09 26.48
N HIS A 58 29.81 -10.09 26.33
CA HIS A 58 31.25 -10.28 26.36
C HIS A 58 31.72 -10.82 27.73
N ALA A 59 31.33 -10.17 28.82
CA ALA A 59 31.72 -10.59 30.18
C ALA A 59 31.18 -11.97 30.57
N ALA A 60 30.06 -12.42 29.99
CA ALA A 60 29.51 -13.75 30.24
C ALA A 60 30.16 -14.86 29.39
N CYS A 61 30.54 -14.55 28.15
CA CYS A 61 31.08 -15.54 27.20
C CYS A 61 32.60 -15.63 27.18
N VAL A 62 33.30 -14.55 27.50
CA VAL A 62 34.76 -14.51 27.62
C VAL A 62 35.10 -13.76 28.92
N PRO A 63 34.86 -14.37 30.10
CA PRO A 63 34.99 -13.67 31.36
C PRO A 63 36.46 -13.35 31.68
N SER A 64 36.78 -12.07 31.85
CA SER A 64 38.05 -11.64 32.47
C SER A 64 38.13 -12.08 33.94
N PRO A 65 39.30 -12.02 34.61
CA PRO A 65 39.39 -12.30 36.04
C PRO A 65 38.46 -11.42 36.89
N GLU A 66 38.32 -10.15 36.52
CA GLU A 66 37.42 -9.21 37.19
C GLU A 66 35.94 -9.55 36.93
N ALA A 67 35.58 -9.92 35.70
CA ALA A 67 34.23 -10.38 35.38
C ALA A 67 33.87 -11.67 36.13
N SER A 68 34.83 -12.59 36.25
CA SER A 68 34.68 -13.82 37.03
C SER A 68 34.45 -13.55 38.51
N ALA A 69 35.18 -12.58 39.10
CA ALA A 69 35.01 -12.18 40.49
C ALA A 69 33.64 -11.53 40.77
N ASN A 70 33.06 -10.83 39.78
CA ASN A 70 31.80 -10.12 39.91
C ASN A 70 30.60 -10.83 39.23
N ARG A 71 30.76 -12.11 38.87
CA ARG A 71 29.80 -12.84 38.01
C ARG A 71 28.35 -12.80 38.48
N ALA A 72 28.10 -12.91 39.79
CA ALA A 72 26.74 -12.89 40.33
C ALA A 72 26.03 -11.53 40.11
N GLU A 73 26.77 -10.43 40.21
CA GLU A 73 26.25 -9.08 39.96
C GLU A 73 26.04 -8.83 38.47
N ILE A 74 26.97 -9.31 37.63
CA ILE A 74 26.86 -9.27 36.16
C ILE A 74 25.62 -10.04 35.72
N GLU A 75 25.40 -11.25 36.20
CA GLU A 75 24.22 -12.07 35.85
C GLU A 75 22.91 -11.44 36.32
N LYS A 76 22.88 -10.86 37.52
CA LYS A 76 21.71 -10.13 38.02
C LYS A 76 21.36 -8.94 37.11
N SER A 77 22.37 -8.18 36.71
CA SER A 77 22.21 -7.01 35.84
C SER A 77 21.84 -7.41 34.42
N ARG A 78 22.46 -8.48 33.88
CA ARG A 78 22.12 -9.11 32.60
C ARG A 78 20.64 -9.52 32.60
N ALA A 79 20.16 -10.21 33.63
CA ALA A 79 18.76 -10.60 33.75
C ALA A 79 17.80 -9.39 33.82
N ALA A 80 18.20 -8.32 34.52
CA ALA A 80 17.41 -7.08 34.58
C ALA A 80 17.31 -6.39 33.21
N TRP A 81 18.41 -6.32 32.46
CA TRP A 81 18.43 -5.82 31.09
C TRP A 81 17.63 -6.71 30.14
N GLY A 82 17.78 -8.03 30.27
CA GLY A 82 16.97 -8.99 29.52
C GLY A 82 15.49 -8.74 29.72
N LYS A 83 15.04 -8.57 30.96
CA LYS A 83 13.64 -8.21 31.27
C LYS A 83 13.23 -6.87 30.62
N ARG A 84 14.09 -5.84 30.67
CA ARG A 84 13.82 -4.53 30.05
C ARG A 84 13.63 -4.61 28.54
N LEU A 85 14.34 -5.52 27.88
CA LEU A 85 14.30 -5.72 26.42
C LEU A 85 13.34 -6.86 25.99
N GLY A 86 12.54 -7.38 26.93
CA GLY A 86 11.62 -8.49 26.69
C GLY A 86 12.30 -9.78 26.24
N MET A 87 13.52 -10.01 26.71
CA MET A 87 14.36 -11.17 26.41
C MET A 87 14.27 -12.22 27.51
N THR A 88 14.32 -13.47 27.10
CA THR A 88 14.57 -14.66 27.91
C THR A 88 16.05 -15.05 27.80
N ASP A 89 16.48 -16.07 28.55
CA ASP A 89 17.89 -16.50 28.49
C ASP A 89 18.31 -16.98 27.09
N ALA A 90 17.41 -17.64 26.35
CA ALA A 90 17.68 -18.09 24.98
C ALA A 90 17.87 -16.94 23.98
N ASP A 91 17.21 -15.80 24.22
CA ASP A 91 17.28 -14.63 23.33
C ASP A 91 18.67 -13.95 23.38
N TRP A 92 19.54 -14.29 24.34
CA TRP A 92 20.92 -13.77 24.36
C TRP A 92 21.78 -14.27 23.20
N ALA A 93 21.37 -15.35 22.51
CA ALA A 93 21.98 -15.74 21.24
C ALA A 93 21.80 -14.66 20.16
N ASP A 94 20.70 -13.88 20.22
CA ASP A 94 20.48 -12.76 19.30
C ASP A 94 21.47 -11.61 19.55
N VAL A 95 21.86 -11.38 20.82
CA VAL A 95 22.89 -10.40 21.19
C VAL A 95 24.24 -10.83 20.61
N VAL A 96 24.60 -12.10 20.76
CA VAL A 96 25.85 -12.64 20.17
C VAL A 96 25.86 -12.46 18.66
N ALA A 97 24.75 -12.78 17.97
CA ALA A 97 24.62 -12.55 16.54
C ALA A 97 24.77 -11.06 16.18
N TRP A 98 24.16 -10.17 16.96
CA TRP A 98 24.24 -8.72 16.77
C TRP A 98 25.66 -8.16 16.96
N VAL A 99 26.38 -8.61 17.99
CA VAL A 99 27.79 -8.22 18.20
C VAL A 99 28.66 -8.73 17.06
N ASN A 100 28.50 -10.00 16.67
CA ASN A 100 29.21 -10.59 15.52
C ASN A 100 28.90 -9.85 14.20
N ALA A 101 27.73 -9.23 14.09
CA ALA A 101 27.35 -8.34 12.99
C ALA A 101 27.91 -6.91 13.14
N ASN A 102 29.01 -6.74 13.89
CA ASN A 102 29.65 -5.46 14.19
C ASN A 102 28.66 -4.48 14.84
N GLU A 103 28.07 -4.90 15.97
CA GLU A 103 27.06 -4.12 16.70
C GLU A 103 25.89 -3.70 15.79
N GLY A 104 25.46 -4.64 14.94
CA GLY A 104 24.38 -4.45 13.98
C GLY A 104 24.69 -3.53 12.79
N ARG A 105 25.91 -2.98 12.67
CA ARG A 105 26.28 -2.15 11.49
C ARG A 105 26.22 -2.94 10.18
N ASN A 106 26.41 -4.26 10.26
CA ASN A 106 26.31 -5.16 9.11
C ASN A 106 24.92 -5.81 8.98
N THR A 107 23.96 -5.48 9.86
CA THR A 107 22.63 -6.07 9.81
C THR A 107 21.91 -5.66 8.53
N ARG A 108 21.53 -6.66 7.74
CA ARG A 108 20.74 -6.49 6.52
C ARG A 108 19.56 -7.44 6.56
N LEU A 109 18.36 -6.88 6.66
CA LEU A 109 17.15 -7.67 6.52
C LEU A 109 16.93 -8.00 5.05
N THR A 110 16.72 -9.28 4.76
CA THR A 110 16.34 -9.81 3.45
C THR A 110 15.01 -10.51 3.57
N TYR A 111 14.14 -10.40 2.56
CA TYR A 111 12.87 -11.11 2.59
C TYR A 111 13.09 -12.62 2.65
N SER A 112 12.43 -13.29 3.59
CA SER A 112 12.49 -14.75 3.74
C SER A 112 11.71 -15.49 2.65
N THR A 113 10.74 -14.80 2.03
CA THR A 113 9.85 -15.35 1.01
C THR A 113 9.41 -14.26 0.02
N LYS A 114 8.80 -14.69 -1.09
CA LYS A 114 8.20 -13.84 -2.13
C LYS A 114 6.68 -13.75 -2.02
N ASP A 115 6.08 -14.47 -1.09
CA ASP A 115 4.63 -14.50 -0.87
C ASP A 115 4.29 -13.67 0.36
N LEU A 116 3.61 -12.53 0.17
CA LEU A 116 3.19 -11.64 1.26
C LEU A 116 2.37 -12.37 2.32
N SER A 117 1.61 -13.41 1.93
CA SER A 117 0.82 -14.17 2.90
C SER A 117 1.67 -15.05 3.83
N GLN A 118 2.94 -15.25 3.48
CA GLN A 118 3.92 -16.02 4.24
C GLN A 118 4.98 -15.13 4.89
N PHE A 119 4.84 -13.80 4.80
CA PHE A 119 5.78 -12.87 5.42
C PHE A 119 5.83 -13.10 6.93
N THR A 120 7.04 -13.20 7.45
CA THR A 120 7.27 -13.24 8.90
C THR A 120 7.20 -11.83 9.50
N PRO A 121 7.23 -11.69 10.83
CA PRO A 121 7.24 -10.38 11.47
C PRO A 121 8.38 -9.46 11.00
N LEU A 122 9.59 -9.98 10.76
CA LEU A 122 10.70 -9.17 10.23
C LEU A 122 10.54 -8.83 8.73
N ASP A 123 9.90 -9.70 7.94
CA ASP A 123 9.52 -9.37 6.55
C ASP A 123 8.55 -8.18 6.53
N HIS A 124 7.57 -8.12 7.46
CA HIS A 124 6.67 -6.98 7.58
C HIS A 124 7.41 -5.69 7.92
N TYR A 125 8.38 -5.74 8.86
CA TYR A 125 9.20 -4.57 9.18
C TYR A 125 9.93 -4.05 7.95
N LYS A 126 10.60 -4.96 7.23
CA LYS A 126 11.32 -4.64 6.01
C LYS A 126 10.40 -4.05 4.94
N ALA A 127 9.24 -4.66 4.71
CA ALA A 127 8.26 -4.21 3.72
C ALA A 127 7.81 -2.76 3.96
N ILE A 128 7.64 -2.37 5.22
CA ILE A 128 7.15 -1.04 5.58
C ILE A 128 8.28 0.00 5.59
N VAL A 129 9.48 -0.37 6.04
CA VAL A 129 10.61 0.58 6.18
C VAL A 129 11.43 0.72 4.92
N ASP A 130 11.77 -0.40 4.26
CA ASP A 130 12.64 -0.43 3.09
C ASP A 130 11.85 -0.47 1.79
N GLY A 131 10.64 -1.01 1.82
CA GLY A 131 9.79 -1.15 0.63
C GLY A 131 10.22 -2.27 -0.32
N PHE A 132 9.85 -2.14 -1.59
CA PHE A 132 10.06 -3.16 -2.63
C PHE A 132 10.83 -2.60 -3.83
N ASP A 133 11.77 -3.38 -4.38
CA ASP A 133 12.46 -2.98 -5.60
C ASP A 133 11.48 -2.91 -6.79
N ARG A 134 11.56 -1.84 -7.58
CA ARG A 134 10.73 -1.62 -8.77
C ARG A 134 11.33 -2.18 -10.05
N GLY A 135 12.59 -2.63 -10.01
CA GLY A 135 13.35 -2.98 -11.20
C GLY A 135 13.62 -1.76 -12.10
N GLY A 136 14.57 -1.91 -13.04
CA GLY A 136 14.84 -0.88 -14.05
C GLY A 136 15.48 0.42 -13.52
N GLY A 137 16.08 0.40 -12.32
CA GLY A 137 16.80 1.55 -11.75
C GLY A 137 15.91 2.64 -11.13
N ASN A 138 14.60 2.42 -11.08
CA ASN A 138 13.70 3.28 -10.32
C ASN A 138 13.88 3.01 -8.82
N GLY A 139 13.80 4.05 -7.98
CA GLY A 139 13.86 3.90 -6.52
C GLY A 139 12.83 2.90 -5.99
N ALA A 140 13.08 2.36 -4.79
CA ALA A 140 12.18 1.40 -4.16
C ALA A 140 10.76 1.96 -3.99
N TYR A 141 9.75 1.09 -4.12
CA TYR A 141 8.38 1.37 -3.73
C TYR A 141 8.29 1.47 -2.21
N VAL A 142 8.05 2.66 -1.68
CA VAL A 142 7.91 2.90 -0.23
C VAL A 142 6.62 3.68 0.02
N ASP A 143 5.56 2.98 0.42
CA ASP A 143 4.34 3.58 0.97
C ASP A 143 3.94 2.79 2.23
N PRO A 144 4.35 3.24 3.43
CA PRO A 144 4.06 2.56 4.69
C PRO A 144 2.56 2.36 4.94
N ILE A 145 1.71 3.29 4.50
CA ILE A 145 0.25 3.23 4.68
C ILE A 145 -0.30 2.09 3.83
N TYR A 146 0.06 2.06 2.54
CA TYR A 146 -0.41 1.05 1.60
C TYR A 146 0.11 -0.34 1.96
N VAL A 147 1.39 -0.48 2.34
CA VAL A 147 1.97 -1.78 2.71
C VAL A 147 1.33 -2.32 4.00
N ALA A 148 1.13 -1.48 5.02
CA ALA A 148 0.46 -1.90 6.25
C ALA A 148 -0.99 -2.34 5.99
N ASP A 149 -1.69 -1.67 5.08
CA ASP A 149 -3.03 -2.08 4.62
C ASP A 149 -3.01 -3.31 3.71
N ALA A 150 -1.92 -3.55 2.98
CA ALA A 150 -1.79 -4.76 2.19
C ALA A 150 -1.74 -6.02 3.04
N LEU A 151 -1.13 -5.89 4.23
CA LEU A 151 -1.03 -6.92 5.25
C LEU A 151 -2.30 -6.99 6.13
N ASP A 152 -2.96 -5.86 6.38
CA ASP A 152 -4.22 -5.69 7.15
C ASP A 152 -4.33 -6.60 8.39
N GLN A 153 -5.23 -7.58 8.37
CA GLN A 153 -5.45 -8.53 9.48
C GLN A 153 -4.23 -9.44 9.74
N GLY A 154 -3.36 -9.60 8.75
CA GLY A 154 -2.08 -10.30 8.88
C GLY A 154 -0.94 -9.43 9.37
N LEU A 155 -1.15 -8.12 9.60
CA LEU A 155 -0.09 -7.23 10.08
C LEU A 155 0.32 -7.60 11.51
N SER A 156 1.54 -8.10 11.63
CA SER A 156 2.17 -8.46 12.91
C SER A 156 2.43 -7.24 13.80
N HIS A 157 2.68 -7.44 15.10
CA HIS A 157 3.10 -6.36 15.99
C HIS A 157 4.46 -5.78 15.61
N VAL A 158 5.38 -6.56 15.04
CA VAL A 158 6.64 -6.06 14.46
C VAL A 158 6.40 -5.18 13.22
N GLY A 159 5.47 -5.56 12.34
CA GLY A 159 5.06 -4.70 11.22
C GLY A 159 4.34 -3.43 11.69
N ARG A 160 3.49 -3.54 12.71
CA ARG A 160 2.81 -2.39 13.32
C ARG A 160 3.81 -1.43 13.96
N PHE A 161 4.82 -1.94 14.65
CA PHE A 161 5.95 -1.14 15.15
C PHE A 161 6.62 -0.37 14.01
N ALA A 162 6.92 -1.03 12.89
CA ALA A 162 7.50 -0.39 11.70
C ALA A 162 6.65 0.79 11.18
N TYR A 163 5.34 0.60 11.12
CA TYR A 163 4.40 1.65 10.69
C TYR A 163 4.34 2.81 11.68
N ILE A 164 4.35 2.53 12.99
CA ILE A 164 4.43 3.55 14.04
C ILE A 164 5.75 4.34 13.92
N GLU A 165 6.89 3.66 13.67
CA GLU A 165 8.16 4.34 13.46
C GLU A 165 8.13 5.27 12.23
N ALA A 166 7.54 4.82 11.12
CA ALA A 166 7.36 5.65 9.93
C ALA A 166 6.52 6.90 10.24
N CYS A 167 5.46 6.74 11.04
CA CYS A 167 4.60 7.82 11.47
C CYS A 167 5.31 8.87 12.33
N LEU A 168 6.09 8.41 13.31
CA LEU A 168 6.86 9.28 14.19
C LEU A 168 8.00 9.98 13.44
N LYS A 169 8.61 9.33 12.44
CA LYS A 169 9.67 9.97 11.61
C LYS A 169 9.12 11.10 10.75
N ALA A 170 7.91 10.93 10.19
CA ALA A 170 7.26 11.97 9.40
C ALA A 170 7.09 13.30 10.17
N GLU A 171 7.13 13.27 11.51
CA GLU A 171 7.13 14.46 12.37
C GLU A 171 8.34 15.38 12.14
N THR A 172 9.47 14.82 11.72
CA THR A 172 10.74 15.55 11.62
C THR A 172 11.05 16.09 10.23
N SER A 173 10.29 15.66 9.22
CA SER A 173 10.56 15.98 7.81
C SER A 173 9.77 17.16 7.25
N VAL A 174 8.77 17.66 7.98
CA VAL A 174 7.93 18.76 7.49
C VAL A 174 8.51 20.10 7.97
N ALA A 175 9.07 20.88 7.05
CA ALA A 175 9.52 22.26 7.30
C ALA A 175 8.34 23.24 7.39
N SER A 176 7.29 22.89 8.13
CA SER A 176 6.06 23.67 8.28
C SER A 176 5.73 23.90 9.75
N SER A 177 5.07 25.02 10.05
CA SER A 177 4.46 25.32 11.35
C SER A 177 3.26 24.42 11.66
N ALA A 178 2.60 23.87 10.63
CA ALA A 178 1.41 23.04 10.78
C ALA A 178 1.77 21.65 11.33
N PRO A 179 1.06 21.15 12.37
CA PRO A 179 1.20 19.78 12.82
C PRO A 179 0.82 18.78 11.71
N PRO A 180 1.55 17.66 11.53
CA PRO A 180 1.21 16.60 10.57
C PRO A 180 0.04 15.72 11.08
N ALA A 181 -1.06 16.35 11.49
CA ALA A 181 -2.19 15.74 12.16
C ALA A 181 -2.91 14.67 11.33
N ALA A 182 -2.95 14.81 10.00
CA ALA A 182 -3.51 13.78 9.14
C ALA A 182 -2.71 12.47 9.26
N THR A 183 -1.38 12.53 9.19
CA THR A 183 -0.51 11.35 9.40
C THR A 183 -0.71 10.77 10.79
N TRP A 184 -0.78 11.62 11.83
CA TRP A 184 -1.01 11.16 13.21
C TRP A 184 -2.35 10.44 13.39
N ALA A 185 -3.43 11.02 12.87
CA ALA A 185 -4.76 10.41 12.88
C ALA A 185 -4.77 9.04 12.20
N LEU A 186 -4.03 8.90 11.09
CA LEU A 186 -3.90 7.61 10.39
C LEU A 186 -3.15 6.55 11.19
N CYS A 187 -2.25 6.92 12.09
CA CYS A 187 -1.48 5.95 12.88
C CYS A 187 -2.08 5.66 14.25
N GLN A 188 -3.01 6.50 14.72
CA GLN A 188 -3.53 6.43 16.09
C GLN A 188 -4.05 5.02 16.46
N GLY A 189 -4.88 4.42 15.59
CA GLY A 189 -5.39 3.07 15.88
C GLY A 189 -4.33 1.96 15.82
N ASP A 190 -3.16 2.21 15.22
CA ASP A 190 -2.01 1.30 15.31
C ASP A 190 -1.23 1.48 16.60
N ILE A 191 -1.08 2.72 17.07
CA ILE A 191 -0.49 3.03 18.37
C ILE A 191 -1.30 2.37 19.48
N GLU A 192 -2.63 2.47 19.42
CA GLU A 192 -3.54 1.88 20.41
C GLU A 192 -3.55 0.34 20.39
N ALA A 193 -3.37 -0.26 19.20
CA ALA A 193 -3.36 -1.71 19.04
C ALA A 193 -1.97 -2.35 19.26
N PHE A 194 -0.91 -1.55 19.42
CA PHE A 194 0.43 -2.08 19.60
C PHE A 194 0.62 -2.71 20.99
N ASP A 195 1.21 -3.90 21.00
CA ASP A 195 1.46 -4.70 22.19
C ASP A 195 2.95 -5.07 22.20
N LEU A 196 3.68 -4.49 23.16
CA LEU A 196 5.12 -4.69 23.28
C LEU A 196 5.49 -6.13 23.66
N ALA A 197 4.65 -6.81 24.44
CA ALA A 197 4.90 -8.21 24.81
C ALA A 197 4.78 -9.11 23.57
N LYS A 198 3.71 -8.94 22.79
CA LYS A 198 3.53 -9.68 21.53
C LYS A 198 4.60 -9.34 20.49
N PHE A 199 5.03 -8.09 20.41
CA PHE A 199 6.19 -7.71 19.60
C PHE A 199 7.44 -8.55 19.96
N HIS A 200 7.75 -8.67 21.25
CA HIS A 200 8.91 -9.46 21.69
C HIS A 200 8.73 -10.97 21.50
N GLU A 201 7.51 -11.48 21.61
CA GLU A 201 7.16 -12.88 21.29
C GLU A 201 7.32 -13.18 19.79
N GLU A 202 6.84 -12.29 18.93
CA GLU A 202 6.98 -12.40 17.48
C GLU A 202 8.46 -12.38 17.04
N LEU A 203 9.27 -11.48 17.59
CA LEU A 203 10.71 -11.45 17.33
C LEU A 203 11.38 -12.79 17.69
N ARG A 204 11.02 -13.35 18.86
CA ARG A 204 11.56 -14.64 19.31
C ARG A 204 11.14 -15.77 18.39
N ALA A 205 9.88 -15.80 17.97
CA ALA A 205 9.31 -16.84 17.13
C ALA A 205 9.80 -16.80 15.67
N ASP A 206 10.36 -15.68 15.20
CA ASP A 206 10.88 -15.55 13.84
C ASP A 206 12.15 -16.40 13.63
N GLY A 207 11.98 -17.63 13.16
CA GLY A 207 13.11 -18.52 12.83
C GLY A 207 13.73 -18.28 11.46
N ALA A 208 13.16 -17.38 10.64
CA ALA A 208 13.60 -17.16 9.27
C ALA A 208 14.74 -16.13 9.17
N HIS A 209 14.87 -15.27 10.17
CA HIS A 209 15.84 -14.19 10.19
C HIS A 209 16.91 -14.40 11.28
N ALA A 210 18.10 -13.85 11.03
CA ALA A 210 19.20 -13.87 11.96
C ALA A 210 18.91 -13.01 13.21
N GLY A 211 19.56 -13.36 14.33
CA GLY A 211 19.33 -12.75 15.63
C GLY A 211 19.73 -11.27 15.70
N ASP A 212 20.66 -10.84 14.87
CA ASP A 212 21.11 -9.45 14.80
C ASP A 212 19.98 -8.48 14.42
N GLY A 213 19.15 -8.87 13.45
CA GLY A 213 17.94 -8.13 13.07
C GLY A 213 16.93 -8.02 14.22
N LYS A 214 16.73 -9.11 14.97
CA LYS A 214 15.83 -9.12 16.12
C LYS A 214 16.32 -8.19 17.23
N MET A 215 17.63 -8.24 17.51
CA MET A 215 18.23 -7.43 18.56
C MET A 215 18.19 -5.93 18.23
N MET A 216 18.49 -5.56 16.97
CA MET A 216 18.33 -4.20 16.47
C MET A 216 16.90 -3.68 16.73
N LEU A 217 15.88 -4.49 16.46
CA LEU A 217 14.49 -4.09 16.69
C LEU A 217 14.14 -3.94 18.17
N ARG A 218 14.71 -4.76 19.06
CA ARG A 218 14.55 -4.59 20.52
C ARG A 218 15.11 -3.25 20.99
N PHE A 219 16.29 -2.86 20.52
CA PHE A 219 16.88 -1.57 20.85
C PHE A 219 16.00 -0.40 20.36
N LYS A 220 15.52 -0.45 19.11
CA LYS A 220 14.60 0.57 18.59
C LYS A 220 13.30 0.68 19.39
N ALA A 221 12.76 -0.45 19.86
CA ALA A 221 11.52 -0.47 20.63
C ALA A 221 11.68 0.05 22.07
N MET A 222 12.90 0.05 22.63
CA MET A 222 13.15 0.37 24.04
C MET A 222 12.62 1.74 24.46
N ASP A 223 12.81 2.77 23.62
CA ASP A 223 12.37 4.14 23.91
C ASP A 223 11.02 4.49 23.26
N LEU A 224 10.34 3.51 22.65
CA LEU A 224 9.07 3.75 21.97
C LEU A 224 8.03 4.35 22.92
N LYS A 225 7.93 3.85 24.15
CA LYS A 225 6.97 4.39 25.13
C LYS A 225 7.17 5.89 25.36
N GLN A 226 8.41 6.32 25.58
CA GLN A 226 8.71 7.73 25.79
C GLN A 226 8.36 8.56 24.54
N ARG A 227 8.70 8.06 23.34
CA ARG A 227 8.34 8.71 22.07
C ARG A 227 6.83 8.84 21.90
N LEU A 228 6.06 7.81 22.27
CA LEU A 228 4.59 7.83 22.22
C LEU A 228 3.98 8.78 23.26
N ASP A 229 4.54 8.86 24.47
CA ASP A 229 4.10 9.81 25.50
C ASP A 229 4.38 11.28 25.06
N GLU A 230 5.46 11.52 24.31
CA GLU A 230 5.73 12.82 23.70
C GLU A 230 4.79 13.12 22.53
N HIS A 231 4.59 12.15 21.64
CA HIS A 231 3.63 12.25 20.54
C HIS A 231 2.22 12.58 21.04
N ALA A 232 1.73 11.88 22.07
CA ALA A 232 0.42 12.15 22.66
C ALA A 232 0.30 13.59 23.18
N ARG A 233 1.35 14.14 23.80
CA ARG A 233 1.37 15.55 24.23
C ARG A 233 1.28 16.52 23.06
N ARG A 234 1.97 16.23 21.94
CA ARG A 234 1.90 17.04 20.71
C ARG A 234 0.53 16.98 20.06
N VAL A 235 -0.11 15.81 20.01
CA VAL A 235 -1.49 15.64 19.53
C VAL A 235 -2.45 16.50 20.36
N GLN A 236 -2.35 16.45 21.69
CA GLN A 236 -3.18 17.30 22.57
C GLN A 236 -2.91 18.79 22.38
N ALA A 237 -1.68 19.19 22.08
CA ALA A 237 -1.36 20.57 21.74
C ALA A 237 -2.01 20.98 20.42
N ALA A 238 -1.93 20.14 19.38
CA ALA A 238 -2.55 20.39 18.08
C ALA A 238 -4.07 20.55 18.19
N TRP A 239 -4.75 19.70 18.96
CA TRP A 239 -6.22 19.83 19.19
C TRP A 239 -6.64 21.16 19.84
N LYS A 240 -5.72 21.85 20.52
CA LYS A 240 -5.96 23.18 21.10
C LYS A 240 -5.67 24.31 20.11
N LEU A 241 -4.88 24.05 19.07
CA LEU A 241 -4.61 25.03 18.02
C LEU A 241 -5.83 25.23 17.12
N ASP A 242 -6.48 24.13 16.73
CA ASP A 242 -7.65 24.15 15.86
C ASP A 242 -8.51 22.88 16.06
N PRO A 243 -9.85 22.99 16.19
CA PRO A 243 -10.75 21.85 16.37
C PRO A 243 -10.73 20.85 15.19
N VAL A 244 -10.37 21.27 13.97
CA VAL A 244 -10.26 20.41 12.79
C VAL A 244 -9.24 19.30 13.01
N TYR A 245 -8.16 19.55 13.76
CA TYR A 245 -7.19 18.51 14.06
C TYR A 245 -7.79 17.38 14.88
N LYS A 246 -8.68 17.68 15.83
CA LYS A 246 -9.41 16.62 16.55
C LYS A 246 -10.39 15.91 15.62
N GLN A 247 -11.08 16.67 14.76
CA GLN A 247 -12.02 16.10 13.78
C GLN A 247 -11.33 15.08 12.85
N MET A 248 -10.07 15.29 12.45
CA MET A 248 -9.30 14.31 11.67
C MET A 248 -9.19 12.94 12.36
N PHE A 249 -8.91 12.93 13.67
CA PHE A 249 -8.81 11.69 14.45
C PHE A 249 -10.18 11.00 14.56
N ASP A 250 -11.24 11.78 14.80
CA ASP A 250 -12.60 11.27 14.89
C ASP A 250 -13.05 10.65 13.55
N VAL A 251 -12.76 11.30 12.42
CA VAL A 251 -13.02 10.80 11.06
C VAL A 251 -12.22 9.54 10.77
N ALA A 252 -10.92 9.53 11.08
CA ALA A 252 -10.06 8.38 10.86
C ALA A 252 -10.51 7.15 11.66
N ALA A 253 -10.88 7.34 12.93
CA ALA A 253 -11.39 6.26 13.78
C ALA A 253 -12.73 5.71 13.26
N ALA A 254 -13.67 6.59 12.88
CA ALA A 254 -14.95 6.18 12.32
C ALA A 254 -14.78 5.40 11.01
N ALA A 255 -13.89 5.86 10.13
CA ALA A 255 -13.60 5.21 8.86
C ALA A 255 -12.93 3.83 9.02
N ARG A 256 -12.05 3.66 10.01
CA ARG A 256 -11.51 2.34 10.38
C ARG A 256 -12.62 1.40 10.88
N GLY A 257 -13.57 1.93 11.65
CA GLY A 257 -14.77 1.20 12.07
C GLY A 257 -15.64 0.79 10.88
N GLU A 258 -15.86 1.70 9.92
CA GLU A 258 -16.57 1.43 8.67
C GLU A 258 -15.88 0.31 7.86
N TRP A 259 -14.56 0.38 7.72
CA TRP A 259 -13.76 -0.66 7.08
C TRP A 259 -14.01 -2.02 7.73
N ALA A 260 -13.81 -2.12 9.05
CA ALA A 260 -13.97 -3.36 9.79
C ALA A 260 -15.40 -3.92 9.71
N ALA A 261 -16.41 -3.04 9.65
CA ALA A 261 -17.81 -3.43 9.55
C ALA A 261 -18.22 -3.89 8.14
N GLY A 262 -17.59 -3.31 7.09
CA GLY A 262 -17.87 -3.54 5.68
C GLY A 262 -16.77 -4.32 4.97
N LEU A 263 -15.94 -3.63 4.18
CA LEU A 263 -14.95 -4.24 3.28
C LEU A 263 -13.95 -5.16 3.97
N GLY A 264 -13.60 -4.90 5.23
CA GLY A 264 -12.73 -5.76 6.03
C GLY A 264 -13.25 -7.19 6.22
N LYS A 265 -14.53 -7.44 5.89
CA LYS A 265 -15.15 -8.78 5.90
C LYS A 265 -15.13 -9.47 4.53
N HIS A 266 -14.73 -8.79 3.45
CA HIS A 266 -14.67 -9.35 2.09
C HIS A 266 -13.38 -10.16 1.88
N THR A 267 -13.19 -11.21 2.68
CA THR A 267 -11.93 -11.98 2.76
C THR A 267 -11.43 -12.47 1.41
N LYS A 268 -12.30 -13.00 0.55
CA LYS A 268 -11.92 -13.47 -0.80
C LYS A 268 -11.36 -12.35 -1.69
N LEU A 269 -11.97 -11.16 -1.64
CA LEU A 269 -11.50 -10.02 -2.44
C LEU A 269 -10.17 -9.51 -1.88
N LEU A 270 -10.06 -9.38 -0.56
CA LEU A 270 -8.81 -8.97 0.10
C LEU A 270 -7.66 -9.96 -0.17
N GLU A 271 -7.93 -11.26 -0.16
CA GLU A 271 -6.95 -12.29 -0.51
C GLU A 271 -6.51 -12.20 -1.98
N LEU A 272 -7.45 -11.98 -2.90
CA LEU A 272 -7.16 -11.79 -4.32
C LEU A 272 -6.25 -10.58 -4.53
N VAL A 273 -6.58 -9.45 -3.91
CA VAL A 273 -5.80 -8.21 -4.02
C VAL A 273 -4.42 -8.35 -3.38
N ARG A 274 -4.33 -9.00 -2.20
CA ARG A 274 -3.05 -9.30 -1.55
C ARG A 274 -2.18 -10.19 -2.44
N ARG A 275 -2.76 -11.21 -3.08
CA ARG A 275 -2.04 -12.06 -4.04
C ARG A 275 -1.51 -11.26 -5.23
N MET A 276 -2.28 -10.30 -5.75
CA MET A 276 -1.82 -9.45 -6.86
C MET A 276 -0.73 -8.46 -6.44
N ASN A 277 -0.82 -7.87 -5.25
CA ASN A 277 0.26 -7.08 -4.66
C ASN A 277 1.53 -7.91 -4.50
N SER A 278 1.37 -9.14 -3.98
CA SER A 278 2.46 -10.08 -3.82
C SER A 278 3.12 -10.46 -5.14
N ALA A 279 2.32 -10.72 -6.18
CA ALA A 279 2.81 -11.03 -7.51
C ALA A 279 3.61 -9.86 -8.12
N TRP A 280 3.11 -8.63 -7.93
CA TRP A 280 3.74 -7.40 -8.41
C TRP A 280 5.05 -7.11 -7.68
N TRP A 281 5.03 -7.02 -6.34
CA TRP A 281 6.21 -6.71 -5.52
C TRP A 281 7.33 -7.74 -5.66
N SER A 282 6.99 -9.01 -5.83
CA SER A 282 7.99 -10.09 -5.95
C SER A 282 8.39 -10.41 -7.40
N GLY A 283 7.72 -9.81 -8.39
CA GLY A 283 7.87 -10.16 -9.80
C GLY A 283 7.52 -11.63 -10.10
N SER A 284 6.61 -12.24 -9.33
CA SER A 284 6.32 -13.68 -9.39
C SER A 284 5.29 -14.04 -10.46
N ARG A 285 5.76 -14.60 -11.58
CA ARG A 285 4.89 -15.14 -12.66
C ARG A 285 3.91 -16.20 -12.16
N LYS A 286 4.36 -17.08 -11.25
CA LYS A 286 3.51 -18.14 -10.68
C LYS A 286 2.30 -17.56 -9.95
N GLN A 287 2.48 -16.46 -9.22
CA GLN A 287 1.38 -15.84 -8.49
C GLN A 287 0.37 -15.15 -9.43
N TYR A 288 0.74 -14.83 -10.68
CA TYR A 288 -0.19 -14.34 -11.71
C TYR A 288 -1.01 -15.45 -12.39
N GLU A 289 -0.70 -16.74 -12.20
CA GLU A 289 -1.41 -17.82 -12.87
C GLU A 289 -2.91 -17.81 -12.55
N GLY A 290 -3.74 -17.71 -13.60
CA GLY A 290 -5.20 -17.65 -13.48
C GLY A 290 -5.74 -16.33 -12.91
N CYS A 291 -4.92 -15.29 -12.75
CA CYS A 291 -5.38 -14.02 -12.17
C CYS A 291 -6.46 -13.37 -13.04
N GLU A 292 -6.36 -13.46 -14.38
CA GLU A 292 -7.25 -12.72 -15.28
C GLU A 292 -8.72 -13.02 -15.06
N ALA A 293 -9.07 -14.32 -14.96
CA ALA A 293 -10.45 -14.75 -14.75
C ALA A 293 -10.95 -14.35 -13.36
N ALA A 294 -10.11 -14.50 -12.33
CA ALA A 294 -10.47 -14.18 -10.95
C ALA A 294 -10.69 -12.67 -10.75
N THR A 295 -9.80 -11.83 -11.28
CA THR A 295 -9.91 -10.37 -11.15
C THR A 295 -11.02 -9.80 -12.02
N ALA A 296 -11.27 -10.37 -13.21
CA ALA A 296 -12.42 -9.98 -14.03
C ALA A 296 -13.74 -10.31 -13.34
N ALA A 297 -13.87 -11.50 -12.75
CA ALA A 297 -15.08 -11.91 -12.02
C ALA A 297 -15.33 -11.02 -10.79
N ALA A 298 -14.29 -10.70 -10.01
CA ALA A 298 -14.40 -9.82 -8.85
C ALA A 298 -14.86 -8.40 -9.25
N LEU A 299 -14.31 -7.87 -10.34
CA LEU A 299 -14.70 -6.57 -10.87
C LEU A 299 -16.14 -6.58 -11.40
N GLU A 300 -16.51 -7.62 -12.15
CA GLU A 300 -17.88 -7.80 -12.64
C GLU A 300 -18.89 -7.87 -11.49
N GLU A 301 -18.59 -8.64 -10.43
CA GLU A 301 -19.46 -8.74 -9.26
C GLU A 301 -19.64 -7.39 -8.57
N ALA A 302 -18.55 -6.63 -8.37
CA ALA A 302 -18.60 -5.33 -7.71
C ALA A 302 -19.38 -4.29 -8.54
N VAL A 303 -19.11 -4.21 -9.85
CA VAL A 303 -19.78 -3.25 -10.76
C VAL A 303 -21.26 -3.62 -10.93
N GLY A 304 -21.60 -4.91 -11.00
CA GLY A 304 -22.97 -5.39 -11.17
C GLY A 304 -23.92 -5.07 -10.01
N LYS A 305 -23.39 -4.64 -8.85
CA LYS A 305 -24.19 -4.18 -7.70
C LYS A 305 -24.73 -2.76 -7.89
N LEU A 306 -24.16 -1.98 -8.80
CA LEU A 306 -24.62 -0.61 -9.06
C LEU A 306 -25.82 -0.59 -10.00
N PRO A 307 -26.86 0.21 -9.70
CA PRO A 307 -28.02 0.31 -10.56
C PRO A 307 -27.67 1.01 -11.88
N ALA A 308 -28.32 0.61 -12.97
CA ALA A 308 -28.11 1.20 -14.30
C ALA A 308 -28.38 2.72 -14.32
N THR A 309 -29.26 3.19 -13.44
CA THR A 309 -29.61 4.60 -13.27
C THR A 309 -28.44 5.47 -12.79
N THR A 310 -27.44 4.90 -12.11
CA THR A 310 -26.20 5.60 -11.73
C THR A 310 -25.48 6.19 -12.94
N TRP A 311 -25.59 5.52 -14.09
CA TRP A 311 -24.88 5.86 -15.33
C TRP A 311 -25.74 6.66 -16.32
N LYS A 312 -26.95 7.06 -15.90
CA LYS A 312 -27.90 7.73 -16.77
C LYS A 312 -27.29 9.00 -17.33
N LYS A 313 -27.42 9.17 -18.65
CA LYS A 313 -26.88 10.31 -19.44
C LYS A 313 -25.36 10.41 -19.54
N MET A 314 -24.59 9.57 -18.84
CA MET A 314 -23.15 9.43 -19.14
C MET A 314 -23.03 8.72 -20.48
N LYS A 315 -22.44 9.36 -21.49
CA LYS A 315 -22.29 8.82 -22.85
C LYS A 315 -21.00 9.35 -23.46
N ASP A 316 -20.46 8.66 -24.45
CA ASP A 316 -19.38 9.22 -25.25
C ASP A 316 -19.82 10.46 -26.01
N GLU A 317 -18.94 11.45 -26.00
CA GLU A 317 -18.98 12.62 -26.85
C GLU A 317 -18.17 12.35 -28.11
N ARG A 318 -18.85 12.37 -29.25
CA ARG A 318 -18.24 11.97 -30.54
C ARG A 318 -17.01 12.79 -30.92
N PHE A 319 -16.96 14.07 -30.62
CA PHE A 319 -15.83 14.92 -31.00
C PHE A 319 -14.94 15.28 -29.82
N ASP A 320 -15.22 14.70 -28.65
CA ASP A 320 -14.42 14.86 -27.46
C ASP A 320 -14.27 13.50 -26.75
N PRO A 321 -13.35 12.64 -27.22
CA PRO A 321 -13.11 11.36 -26.56
C PRO A 321 -12.64 11.54 -25.11
N PHE A 322 -12.11 12.71 -24.76
CA PHE A 322 -11.67 13.05 -23.41
C PHE A 322 -12.79 13.62 -22.55
N GLY A 323 -13.89 14.11 -23.12
CA GLY A 323 -15.13 14.50 -22.44
C GLY A 323 -16.14 13.37 -22.30
N GLY A 324 -15.86 12.21 -22.91
CA GLY A 324 -16.78 11.08 -23.03
C GLY A 324 -17.06 10.27 -21.76
N PHE A 325 -17.55 9.04 -21.97
CA PHE A 325 -18.03 8.19 -20.89
C PHE A 325 -16.93 7.88 -19.86
N ALA A 326 -15.70 7.57 -20.30
CA ALA A 326 -14.61 7.24 -19.39
C ALA A 326 -14.31 8.36 -18.38
N LYS A 327 -14.25 9.63 -18.82
CA LYS A 327 -13.97 10.75 -17.91
C LYS A 327 -15.07 10.94 -16.86
N THR A 328 -16.32 10.67 -17.21
CA THR A 328 -17.47 10.89 -16.31
C THR A 328 -17.73 9.69 -15.40
N ALA A 329 -17.61 8.46 -15.92
CA ALA A 329 -17.89 7.24 -15.17
C ALA A 329 -16.71 6.77 -14.31
N GLY A 330 -15.47 7.03 -14.76
CA GLY A 330 -14.25 6.60 -14.07
C GLY A 330 -14.17 7.01 -12.60
N PRO A 331 -14.31 8.32 -12.27
CA PRO A 331 -14.30 8.79 -10.89
C PRO A 331 -15.43 8.18 -10.05
N VAL A 332 -16.62 7.98 -10.64
CA VAL A 332 -17.77 7.38 -9.95
C VAL A 332 -17.52 5.91 -9.61
N LEU A 333 -16.90 5.15 -10.52
CA LEU A 333 -16.54 3.74 -10.29
C LEU A 333 -15.55 3.60 -9.14
N VAL A 334 -14.43 4.32 -9.19
CA VAL A 334 -13.36 4.16 -8.19
C VAL A 334 -13.67 4.81 -6.84
N ALA A 335 -14.71 5.66 -6.76
CA ALA A 335 -15.24 6.18 -5.50
C ALA A 335 -16.04 5.13 -4.72
N VAL A 336 -16.48 4.04 -5.37
CA VAL A 336 -17.14 2.92 -4.69
C VAL A 336 -16.07 1.99 -4.11
N PRO A 337 -16.01 1.80 -2.77
CA PRO A 337 -14.88 1.10 -2.15
C PRO A 337 -14.64 -0.33 -2.67
N GLU A 338 -15.70 -1.11 -2.87
CA GLU A 338 -15.57 -2.49 -3.37
C GLU A 338 -15.07 -2.54 -4.82
N ILE A 339 -15.49 -1.59 -5.66
CA ILE A 339 -15.04 -1.49 -7.05
C ILE A 339 -13.58 -1.03 -7.10
N ASN A 340 -13.18 -0.07 -6.26
CA ASN A 340 -11.79 0.38 -6.16
C ASN A 340 -10.84 -0.78 -5.84
N LEU A 341 -11.22 -1.60 -4.85
CA LEU A 341 -10.43 -2.76 -4.43
C LEU A 341 -10.38 -3.84 -5.54
N ALA A 342 -11.50 -4.13 -6.20
CA ALA A 342 -11.51 -5.04 -7.35
C ALA A 342 -10.71 -4.50 -8.55
N ALA A 343 -10.76 -3.19 -8.79
CA ALA A 343 -10.02 -2.51 -9.84
C ALA A 343 -8.52 -2.59 -9.57
N GLU A 344 -8.06 -2.41 -8.33
CA GLU A 344 -6.65 -2.61 -7.95
C GLU A 344 -6.16 -4.01 -8.35
N ALA A 345 -6.88 -5.06 -7.96
CA ALA A 345 -6.49 -6.43 -8.33
C ALA A 345 -6.46 -6.62 -9.85
N TYR A 346 -7.45 -6.07 -10.56
CA TYR A 346 -7.53 -6.13 -12.03
C TYR A 346 -6.33 -5.45 -12.69
N VAL A 347 -6.00 -4.23 -12.27
CA VAL A 347 -4.93 -3.42 -12.84
C VAL A 347 -3.58 -4.10 -12.62
N LEU A 348 -3.34 -4.63 -11.42
CA LEU A 348 -2.09 -5.34 -11.10
C LEU A 348 -1.93 -6.64 -11.91
N CYS A 349 -3.03 -7.34 -12.20
CA CYS A 349 -3.02 -8.55 -13.02
C CYS A 349 -2.87 -8.27 -14.52
N ARG A 350 -3.50 -7.20 -15.04
CA ARG A 350 -3.66 -6.95 -16.49
C ARG A 350 -3.20 -5.55 -16.92
N PRO A 351 -2.01 -5.09 -16.54
CA PRO A 351 -1.61 -3.67 -16.67
C PRO A 351 -1.59 -3.13 -18.11
N LYS A 352 -1.61 -4.02 -19.11
CA LYS A 352 -1.54 -3.69 -20.54
C LYS A 352 -2.91 -3.57 -21.23
N THR A 353 -4.00 -3.86 -20.52
CA THR A 353 -5.35 -3.77 -21.10
C THR A 353 -5.88 -2.33 -21.08
N GLY A 354 -6.75 -1.98 -22.03
CA GLY A 354 -7.38 -0.65 -22.05
C GLY A 354 -8.28 -0.45 -20.82
N THR A 355 -8.95 -1.52 -20.36
CA THR A 355 -9.70 -1.48 -19.09
C THR A 355 -8.79 -1.22 -17.90
N ALA A 356 -7.61 -1.85 -17.82
CA ALA A 356 -6.67 -1.57 -16.74
C ALA A 356 -6.12 -0.15 -16.82
N ASP A 357 -5.79 0.38 -18.01
CA ASP A 357 -5.34 1.77 -18.16
C ASP A 357 -6.41 2.76 -17.68
N PHE A 358 -7.67 2.52 -18.07
CA PHE A 358 -8.82 3.29 -17.61
C PHE A 358 -8.98 3.25 -16.09
N LEU A 359 -8.93 2.07 -15.47
CA LEU A 359 -9.08 1.93 -14.02
C LEU A 359 -7.87 2.52 -13.28
N ALA A 360 -6.66 2.28 -13.75
CA ALA A 360 -5.43 2.79 -13.16
C ALA A 360 -5.42 4.32 -13.15
N TYR A 361 -5.81 4.96 -14.25
CA TYR A 361 -5.90 6.41 -14.35
C TYR A 361 -6.81 7.03 -13.29
N ASN A 362 -7.96 6.40 -13.04
CA ASN A 362 -8.91 6.92 -12.06
C ASN A 362 -8.51 6.53 -10.63
N ALA A 363 -8.01 5.30 -10.42
CA ALA A 363 -7.67 4.80 -9.10
C ALA A 363 -6.39 5.43 -8.54
N GLN A 364 -5.42 5.80 -9.38
CA GLN A 364 -4.16 6.41 -8.93
C GLN A 364 -4.35 7.81 -8.33
N ASP A 365 -5.37 8.55 -8.76
CA ASP A 365 -5.68 9.91 -8.28
C ASP A 365 -6.51 9.87 -6.98
N THR A 366 -6.84 8.66 -6.50
CA THR A 366 -7.51 8.44 -5.23
C THR A 366 -6.56 7.76 -4.26
N VAL A 367 -6.71 8.07 -2.97
CA VAL A 367 -6.02 7.30 -1.93
C VAL A 367 -6.48 5.83 -1.94
N GLY A 368 -7.71 5.55 -2.39
CA GLY A 368 -8.23 4.21 -2.55
C GLY A 368 -8.70 3.59 -1.24
N TYR A 369 -9.08 2.31 -1.32
CA TYR A 369 -9.78 1.60 -0.25
C TYR A 369 -9.13 0.23 0.00
N ARG A 370 -7.80 0.20 0.10
CA ARG A 370 -7.04 -1.04 0.25
C ARG A 370 -7.19 -1.68 1.64
N GLY A 371 -7.32 -0.86 2.67
CA GLY A 371 -7.33 -1.29 4.06
C GLY A 371 -7.83 -0.19 5.00
N PRO A 372 -7.74 -0.41 6.32
CA PRO A 372 -8.28 0.52 7.31
C PRO A 372 -7.64 1.91 7.27
N ARG A 373 -6.36 2.03 6.89
CA ARG A 373 -5.64 3.32 6.89
C ARG A 373 -5.95 4.14 5.63
N THR A 374 -5.94 3.51 4.46
CA THR A 374 -6.35 4.12 3.19
C THR A 374 -7.82 4.48 3.19
N MET A 375 -8.69 3.67 3.81
CA MET A 375 -10.10 4.05 4.07
C MET A 375 -10.19 5.31 4.92
N ALA A 376 -9.46 5.37 6.04
CA ALA A 376 -9.41 6.55 6.89
C ALA A 376 -8.91 7.79 6.16
N PHE A 377 -7.85 7.64 5.36
CA PHE A 377 -7.29 8.75 4.61
C PHE A 377 -8.24 9.22 3.50
N SER A 378 -8.83 8.31 2.74
CA SER A 378 -9.87 8.62 1.76
C SER A 378 -11.04 9.37 2.39
N ARG A 379 -11.51 8.95 3.58
CA ARG A 379 -12.59 9.65 4.30
C ARG A 379 -12.18 11.07 4.71
N MET A 380 -10.99 11.25 5.26
CA MET A 380 -10.50 12.59 5.61
C MET A 380 -10.38 13.54 4.40
N LEU A 381 -9.99 13.03 3.22
CA LEU A 381 -9.93 13.84 2.00
C LEU A 381 -11.32 14.21 1.45
N THR A 382 -12.31 13.36 1.68
CA THR A 382 -13.71 13.66 1.27
C THR A 382 -14.43 14.58 2.25
N GLU A 383 -13.98 14.62 3.50
CA GLU A 383 -14.49 15.57 4.49
C GLU A 383 -14.03 16.99 4.16
N LYS A 384 -14.93 17.96 4.33
CA LYS A 384 -14.64 19.38 4.06
C LYS A 384 -13.88 20.04 5.21
N LEU A 385 -12.74 19.46 5.56
CA LEU A 385 -11.89 19.96 6.65
C LEU A 385 -11.23 21.28 6.25
N THR A 386 -11.52 22.35 6.98
CA THR A 386 -10.99 23.69 6.71
C THR A 386 -10.53 24.30 8.02
N LEU A 387 -9.24 24.62 8.12
CA LEU A 387 -8.66 25.29 9.29
C LEU A 387 -9.27 26.69 9.46
N ASP A 388 -9.37 27.14 10.71
CA ASP A 388 -9.85 28.48 11.04
C ASP A 388 -8.85 29.56 10.59
N ASP A 389 -7.55 29.25 10.64
CA ASP A 389 -6.50 30.11 10.08
C ASP A 389 -6.38 29.90 8.55
N LEU A 390 -6.78 30.92 7.79
CA LEU A 390 -6.74 30.93 6.32
C LEU A 390 -5.33 30.88 5.72
N THR A 391 -4.30 31.14 6.52
CA THR A 391 -2.89 31.10 6.07
C THR A 391 -2.26 29.71 6.24
N GLU A 392 -2.84 28.89 7.12
CA GLU A 392 -2.36 27.54 7.38
C GLU A 392 -2.96 26.52 6.42
N LYS A 393 -2.26 25.40 6.23
CA LYS A 393 -2.69 24.31 5.35
C LYS A 393 -2.58 22.96 6.04
N ILE A 394 -3.56 22.11 5.78
CA ILE A 394 -3.48 20.70 6.18
C ILE A 394 -2.38 20.03 5.37
N TYR A 395 -1.40 19.48 6.08
CA TYR A 395 -0.38 18.62 5.46
C TYR A 395 -0.91 17.20 5.32
N TRP A 396 -1.05 16.75 4.09
CA TRP A 396 -1.48 15.40 3.75
C TRP A 396 -0.26 14.52 3.49
N PRO A 397 -0.22 13.26 3.98
CA PRO A 397 0.86 12.35 3.66
C PRO A 397 0.87 12.07 2.15
N GLU A 398 2.06 12.04 1.56
CA GLU A 398 2.24 11.53 0.21
C GLU A 398 1.89 10.04 0.19
N THR A 399 1.25 9.61 -0.90
CA THR A 399 0.95 8.19 -1.10
C THR A 399 1.33 7.80 -2.51
N GLU A 400 1.71 6.53 -2.64
CA GLU A 400 2.10 5.95 -3.89
C GLU A 400 1.34 4.66 -4.15
N ARG A 401 1.05 4.38 -5.43
CA ARG A 401 0.30 3.18 -5.82
C ARG A 401 1.17 2.30 -6.70
N PRO A 402 1.05 0.97 -6.59
CA PRO A 402 1.82 0.05 -7.43
C PRO A 402 1.39 0.11 -8.91
N TYR A 403 0.27 0.77 -9.19
CA TYR A 403 -0.26 1.04 -10.53
C TYR A 403 -0.20 2.54 -10.84
N ARG A 404 0.97 3.04 -11.20
CA ARG A 404 1.13 4.43 -11.64
C ARG A 404 1.08 4.51 -13.17
N ARG A 405 0.28 5.45 -13.67
CA ARG A 405 0.17 5.79 -15.08
C ARG A 405 0.75 7.19 -15.31
N SER A 406 1.78 7.27 -16.16
CA SER A 406 2.40 8.53 -16.52
C SER A 406 1.71 9.20 -17.71
N GLY A 407 1.14 10.39 -17.50
CA GLY A 407 0.67 11.28 -18.56
C GLY A 407 -0.57 10.80 -19.33
N GLY A 408 -1.05 11.67 -20.23
CA GLY A 408 -2.22 11.42 -21.08
C GLY A 408 -3.57 11.50 -20.35
N VAL A 409 -4.64 11.81 -21.08
CA VAL A 409 -6.02 11.71 -20.56
C VAL A 409 -6.60 10.38 -21.02
N VAL A 410 -7.38 9.70 -20.18
CA VAL A 410 -8.11 8.52 -20.66
C VAL A 410 -9.29 8.99 -21.50
N GLY A 411 -9.29 8.58 -22.77
CA GLY A 411 -10.39 8.80 -23.68
C GLY A 411 -11.18 7.52 -23.93
N SER A 412 -12.48 7.66 -24.18
CA SER A 412 -13.31 6.58 -24.68
C SER A 412 -14.05 7.00 -25.93
N ALA A 413 -14.26 6.01 -26.81
CA ALA A 413 -14.88 6.23 -28.10
C ALA A 413 -15.75 5.03 -28.48
N GLY A 414 -16.90 5.31 -29.08
CA GLY A 414 -17.75 4.31 -29.69
C GLY A 414 -18.93 4.95 -30.42
N GLY A 415 -19.86 4.10 -30.85
CA GLY A 415 -21.00 4.54 -31.64
C GLY A 415 -22.11 3.50 -31.67
N VAL A 416 -23.07 3.72 -32.56
CA VAL A 416 -24.16 2.75 -32.81
C VAL A 416 -23.67 1.74 -33.83
N ILE A 417 -23.83 0.45 -33.54
CA ILE A 417 -23.28 -0.62 -34.36
C ILE A 417 -24.16 -0.86 -35.60
N ALA A 418 -23.56 -0.80 -36.79
CA ALA A 418 -24.21 -1.27 -38.02
C ALA A 418 -23.93 -2.76 -38.28
N LYS A 419 -22.67 -3.18 -38.08
CA LYS A 419 -22.20 -4.53 -38.36
C LYS A 419 -20.99 -4.88 -37.49
N THR A 420 -20.86 -6.15 -37.15
CA THR A 420 -19.69 -6.71 -36.46
C THR A 420 -19.18 -7.90 -37.27
N LYS A 421 -17.87 -7.98 -37.50
CA LYS A 421 -17.19 -9.10 -38.15
C LYS A 421 -16.06 -9.58 -37.25
N VAL A 422 -15.98 -10.88 -36.99
CA VAL A 422 -14.93 -11.48 -36.15
C VAL A 422 -13.88 -12.11 -37.03
N GLU A 423 -12.62 -11.80 -36.77
CA GLU A 423 -11.43 -12.33 -37.44
C GLU A 423 -10.36 -12.63 -36.38
N GLY A 424 -10.16 -13.91 -36.07
CA GLY A 424 -9.22 -14.31 -35.03
C GLY A 424 -9.60 -13.78 -33.65
N ASP A 425 -8.70 -13.04 -33.01
CA ASP A 425 -8.84 -12.42 -31.69
C ASP A 425 -9.46 -11.01 -31.74
N VAL A 426 -9.84 -10.54 -32.93
CA VAL A 426 -10.39 -9.20 -33.15
C VAL A 426 -11.81 -9.24 -33.72
N ALA A 427 -12.64 -8.30 -33.29
CA ALA A 427 -13.93 -7.97 -33.87
C ALA A 427 -13.87 -6.58 -34.49
N THR A 428 -14.00 -6.50 -35.81
CA THR A 428 -14.18 -5.24 -36.54
C THR A 428 -15.64 -4.79 -36.44
N VAL A 429 -15.85 -3.61 -35.87
CA VAL A 429 -17.16 -3.00 -35.64
C VAL A 429 -17.34 -1.79 -36.55
N THR A 430 -18.26 -1.91 -37.50
CA THR A 430 -18.67 -0.81 -38.37
C THR A 430 -19.84 -0.06 -37.74
N LEU A 431 -19.78 1.26 -37.74
CA LEU A 431 -20.80 2.12 -37.15
C LEU A 431 -21.95 2.44 -38.10
N GLU A 432 -23.14 2.74 -37.55
CA GLU A 432 -24.23 3.37 -38.31
C GLU A 432 -23.74 4.70 -38.88
N ARG A 433 -24.10 4.94 -40.15
CA ARG A 433 -23.75 6.16 -40.86
C ARG A 433 -24.30 7.38 -40.12
N PHE A 434 -23.45 8.37 -39.90
CA PHE A 434 -23.82 9.63 -39.26
C PHE A 434 -23.57 10.80 -40.20
N ILE A 435 -24.69 11.36 -40.67
CA ILE A 435 -24.69 12.46 -41.62
C ILE A 435 -25.08 13.75 -40.88
N VAL A 436 -24.23 14.77 -40.98
CA VAL A 436 -24.51 16.11 -40.46
C VAL A 436 -24.94 17.00 -41.61
N LYS A 437 -26.10 17.63 -41.46
CA LYS A 437 -26.61 18.64 -42.40
C LYS A 437 -26.17 20.02 -41.95
N ARG A 438 -25.39 20.72 -42.78
CA ARG A 438 -24.95 22.09 -42.51
C ARG A 438 -25.48 23.02 -43.59
N LYS A 439 -25.99 24.18 -43.19
CA LYS A 439 -26.32 25.24 -44.13
C LYS A 439 -25.02 25.95 -44.49
N GLU A 440 -24.60 25.79 -45.73
CA GLU A 440 -23.34 26.34 -46.22
C GLU A 440 -23.54 27.11 -47.51
N CYS A 441 -22.54 27.90 -47.87
CA CYS A 441 -22.52 28.59 -49.15
C CYS A 441 -22.14 27.60 -50.25
N VAL A 442 -23.11 27.25 -51.09
CA VAL A 442 -22.91 26.30 -52.20
C VAL A 442 -22.55 27.00 -53.52
N GLN A 443 -22.77 28.31 -53.59
CA GLN A 443 -22.36 29.15 -54.70
C GLN A 443 -21.97 30.53 -54.19
N SER A 444 -20.80 31.02 -54.59
CA SER A 444 -20.29 32.33 -54.21
C SER A 444 -19.48 32.94 -55.34
N HIS A 445 -19.46 34.27 -55.38
CA HIS A 445 -18.53 35.04 -56.20
C HIS A 445 -17.55 35.80 -55.32
N GLN A 446 -16.41 36.15 -55.90
CA GLN A 446 -15.38 36.96 -55.28
C GLN A 446 -15.57 38.41 -55.75
N THR A 447 -15.56 39.37 -54.83
CA THR A 447 -15.68 40.79 -55.16
C THR A 447 -14.27 41.39 -55.34
N ASN A 448 -14.19 42.63 -55.83
CA ASN A 448 -12.91 43.35 -55.90
C ASN A 448 -12.50 44.00 -54.57
N ARG A 449 -13.22 43.72 -53.47
CA ARG A 449 -12.93 44.29 -52.15
C ARG A 449 -11.92 43.41 -51.42
N ILE A 450 -10.85 44.01 -50.92
CA ILE A 450 -9.85 43.28 -50.12
C ILE A 450 -10.46 42.92 -48.77
N SER A 451 -10.44 41.62 -48.43
CA SER A 451 -10.87 41.09 -47.13
C SER A 451 -9.71 41.09 -46.13
N ARG A 452 -8.52 40.63 -46.54
CA ARG A 452 -7.27 40.76 -45.78
C ARG A 452 -6.04 40.66 -46.69
N ILE A 453 -4.90 41.08 -46.15
CA ILE A 453 -3.59 40.84 -46.74
C ILE A 453 -2.82 39.93 -45.77
N LEU A 454 -2.35 38.79 -46.27
CA LEU A 454 -1.58 37.81 -45.51
C LEU A 454 -0.14 38.30 -45.27
N PRO A 455 0.58 37.75 -44.27
CA PRO A 455 1.97 38.15 -43.97
C PRO A 455 2.97 37.94 -45.13
N ASP A 456 2.64 37.07 -46.08
CA ASP A 456 3.43 36.81 -47.30
C ASP A 456 3.13 37.80 -48.44
N GLY A 457 2.23 38.76 -48.22
CA GLY A 457 1.79 39.74 -49.21
C GLY A 457 0.60 39.29 -50.06
N THR A 458 0.07 38.08 -49.87
CA THR A 458 -1.09 37.59 -50.61
C THR A 458 -2.36 38.35 -50.22
N ILE A 459 -3.05 38.91 -51.22
CA ILE A 459 -4.32 39.62 -51.03
C ILE A 459 -5.48 38.62 -51.14
N GLU A 460 -6.24 38.45 -50.07
CA GLU A 460 -7.51 37.70 -50.10
C GLU A 460 -8.67 38.68 -50.31
N TYR A 461 -9.42 38.50 -51.40
CA TYR A 461 -10.60 39.29 -51.71
C TYR A 461 -11.87 38.71 -51.05
N GLU A 462 -12.80 39.60 -50.71
CA GLU A 462 -14.09 39.29 -50.09
C GLU A 462 -14.90 38.31 -50.97
N ARG A 463 -15.43 37.26 -50.33
CA ARG A 463 -16.27 36.25 -50.97
C ARG A 463 -17.72 36.45 -50.51
N VAL A 464 -18.61 36.78 -51.44
CA VAL A 464 -20.05 36.96 -51.16
C VAL A 464 -20.78 35.67 -51.52
N CYS A 465 -21.63 35.21 -50.61
CA CYS A 465 -22.43 34.02 -50.85
C CYS A 465 -23.67 34.33 -51.69
N ASP A 466 -23.76 33.76 -52.89
CA ASP A 466 -24.89 33.92 -53.80
C ASP A 466 -26.04 32.96 -53.48
N LYS A 467 -25.69 31.76 -53.02
CA LYS A 467 -26.67 30.72 -52.71
C LYS A 467 -26.23 29.89 -51.51
N THR A 468 -27.12 29.80 -50.53
CA THR A 468 -26.97 28.85 -49.43
C THR A 468 -27.72 27.55 -49.72
N GLY A 469 -27.15 26.43 -49.31
CA GLY A 469 -27.72 25.10 -49.47
C GLY A 469 -27.43 24.24 -48.25
N ILE A 470 -28.20 23.17 -48.07
CA ILE A 470 -27.90 22.17 -47.04
C ILE A 470 -26.93 21.15 -47.65
N VAL A 471 -25.72 21.09 -47.10
CA VAL A 471 -24.69 20.11 -47.46
C VAL A 471 -24.70 18.99 -46.43
N GLU A 472 -24.66 17.76 -46.90
CA GLU A 472 -24.57 16.54 -46.08
C GLU A 472 -23.12 16.11 -45.94
N TYR A 473 -22.61 16.10 -44.71
CA TYR A 473 -21.28 15.60 -44.37
C TYR A 473 -21.39 14.25 -43.70
N ASP A 474 -20.80 13.23 -44.31
CA ASP A 474 -20.59 11.95 -43.63
C ASP A 474 -19.45 12.12 -42.64
N GLN A 475 -19.77 12.08 -41.35
CA GLN A 475 -18.78 12.20 -40.29
C GLN A 475 -18.55 10.87 -39.58
N THR A 476 -19.05 9.74 -40.13
CA THR A 476 -18.90 8.39 -39.58
C THR A 476 -17.44 8.10 -39.27
N TRP A 477 -17.15 7.71 -38.03
CA TRP A 477 -15.81 7.24 -37.67
C TRP A 477 -15.50 5.94 -38.43
N GLY A 478 -14.20 5.68 -38.61
CA GLY A 478 -13.75 4.42 -39.18
C GLY A 478 -14.15 3.22 -38.33
N ASP A 479 -13.91 2.03 -38.86
CA ASP A 479 -14.19 0.80 -38.15
C ASP A 479 -13.36 0.69 -36.87
N PHE A 480 -13.99 0.18 -35.80
CA PHE A 480 -13.35 -0.07 -34.52
C PHE A 480 -12.85 -1.50 -34.44
N GLN A 481 -11.62 -1.69 -33.97
CA GLN A 481 -11.08 -3.01 -33.64
C GLN A 481 -11.29 -3.25 -32.15
N ILE A 482 -12.16 -4.20 -31.79
CA ILE A 482 -12.49 -4.57 -30.41
C ILE A 482 -12.05 -6.02 -30.16
N LYS A 483 -11.68 -6.39 -28.94
CA LYS A 483 -11.35 -7.80 -28.64
C LYS A 483 -12.54 -8.73 -28.96
N ALA A 484 -12.26 -9.86 -29.63
CA ALA A 484 -13.28 -10.80 -30.10
C ALA A 484 -14.16 -11.39 -28.98
N VAL A 485 -13.65 -11.47 -27.75
CA VAL A 485 -14.41 -11.93 -26.57
C VAL A 485 -15.70 -11.12 -26.36
N TYR A 486 -15.74 -9.86 -26.79
CA TYR A 486 -16.91 -8.99 -26.67
C TYR A 486 -17.90 -9.12 -27.84
N ALA A 487 -17.54 -9.80 -28.93
CA ALA A 487 -18.37 -9.91 -30.14
C ALA A 487 -19.82 -10.36 -29.88
N PRO A 488 -20.11 -11.32 -28.97
CA PRO A 488 -21.49 -11.72 -28.68
C PRO A 488 -22.40 -10.58 -28.16
N LEU A 489 -21.80 -9.53 -27.60
CA LEU A 489 -22.51 -8.36 -27.08
C LEU A 489 -22.70 -7.24 -28.13
N LEU A 490 -21.88 -7.25 -29.20
CA LEU A 490 -21.78 -6.19 -30.20
C LEU A 490 -22.79 -6.41 -31.35
N LYS A 491 -24.08 -6.29 -31.04
CA LYS A 491 -25.19 -6.51 -31.99
C LYS A 491 -25.57 -5.23 -32.73
N LYS A 492 -26.12 -5.36 -33.94
CA LYS A 492 -26.65 -4.22 -34.72
C LYS A 492 -27.65 -3.39 -33.88
N GLY A 493 -27.52 -2.07 -33.92
CA GLY A 493 -28.38 -1.11 -33.24
C GLY A 493 -28.00 -0.80 -31.78
N VAL A 494 -27.13 -1.62 -31.17
CA VAL A 494 -26.56 -1.37 -29.84
C VAL A 494 -25.61 -0.17 -29.93
N LYS A 495 -25.61 0.70 -28.92
CA LYS A 495 -24.57 1.74 -28.77
C LYS A 495 -23.50 1.23 -27.81
N PHE A 496 -22.24 1.50 -28.10
CA PHE A 496 -21.13 1.13 -27.23
C PHE A 496 -20.15 2.28 -27.02
N SER A 497 -19.26 2.09 -26.05
CA SER A 497 -18.03 2.85 -25.82
C SER A 497 -16.89 1.89 -25.52
N ALA A 498 -15.71 2.18 -26.03
CA ALA A 498 -14.51 1.36 -25.84
C ALA A 498 -13.29 2.24 -25.50
N VAL A 499 -12.29 1.62 -24.86
CA VAL A 499 -11.02 2.24 -24.48
C VAL A 499 -9.87 1.50 -25.15
N GLN A 500 -8.92 2.24 -25.71
CA GLN A 500 -7.77 1.65 -26.40
C GLN A 500 -6.75 1.09 -25.39
N SER A 501 -6.04 0.04 -25.79
CA SER A 501 -4.88 -0.44 -25.02
C SER A 501 -3.71 0.54 -25.17
N PRO A 502 -2.95 0.80 -24.09
CA PRO A 502 -1.76 1.64 -24.16
C PRO A 502 -0.65 1.08 -25.06
N GLU A 503 -0.62 -0.24 -25.31
CA GLU A 503 0.38 -0.88 -26.18
C GLU A 503 -0.07 -0.96 -27.65
N GLY A 504 -1.23 -0.36 -27.98
CA GLY A 504 -1.91 -0.59 -29.24
C GLY A 504 -2.62 -1.95 -29.29
N GLY A 505 -3.35 -2.19 -30.38
CA GLY A 505 -4.16 -3.39 -30.55
C GLY A 505 -5.66 -3.17 -30.30
N PRO A 506 -6.46 -4.25 -30.23
CA PRO A 506 -7.91 -4.16 -30.12
C PRO A 506 -8.33 -3.51 -28.80
N ALA A 507 -9.28 -2.57 -28.89
CA ALA A 507 -9.82 -1.87 -27.74
C ALA A 507 -10.65 -2.81 -26.85
N ASP A 508 -10.70 -2.45 -25.55
CA ASP A 508 -11.57 -3.08 -24.58
C ASP A 508 -12.93 -2.41 -24.56
N LEU A 509 -13.98 -3.21 -24.54
CA LEU A 509 -15.34 -2.71 -24.40
C LEU A 509 -15.54 -2.15 -22.99
N LEU A 510 -15.96 -0.90 -22.89
CA LEU A 510 -16.19 -0.23 -21.61
C LEU A 510 -17.66 -0.28 -21.20
N VAL A 511 -18.59 0.06 -22.08
CA VAL A 511 -20.03 0.13 -21.76
C VAL A 511 -20.90 -0.13 -23.00
N LEU A 512 -22.12 -0.66 -22.77
CA LEU A 512 -23.14 -0.87 -23.80
C LEU A 512 -24.50 -0.29 -23.39
N TRP A 513 -25.18 0.34 -24.34
CA TRP A 513 -26.59 0.68 -24.25
C TRP A 513 -27.40 -0.19 -25.23
N PRO A 514 -28.55 -0.75 -24.81
CA PRO A 514 -29.36 -1.63 -25.64
C PRO A 514 -29.70 -1.06 -27.03
N ASN A 515 -29.86 0.26 -27.12
CA ASN A 515 -29.99 0.96 -28.39
C ASN A 515 -29.60 2.45 -28.23
N LYS A 516 -29.58 3.18 -29.35
CA LYS A 516 -29.21 4.61 -29.39
C LYS A 516 -30.13 5.57 -28.62
N LYS A 517 -31.37 5.16 -28.31
CA LYS A 517 -32.35 5.97 -27.56
C LYS A 517 -32.28 5.74 -26.05
N THR A 518 -31.74 4.60 -25.61
CA THR A 518 -31.63 4.30 -24.17
C THR A 518 -30.61 5.24 -23.51
N GLU A 519 -30.93 5.71 -22.31
CA GLU A 519 -30.04 6.53 -21.48
C GLU A 519 -29.24 5.72 -20.47
N GLU A 520 -29.76 4.55 -20.10
CA GLU A 520 -29.20 3.62 -19.12
C GLU A 520 -28.45 2.49 -19.84
N PRO A 521 -27.20 2.19 -19.45
CA PRO A 521 -26.48 1.08 -20.02
C PRO A 521 -27.06 -0.26 -19.54
N SER A 522 -26.81 -1.32 -20.31
CA SER A 522 -27.13 -2.70 -19.94
C SER A 522 -25.89 -3.52 -19.58
N TRP A 523 -24.70 -2.98 -19.84
CA TRP A 523 -23.43 -3.63 -19.55
C TRP A 523 -22.34 -2.58 -19.31
N LEU A 524 -21.46 -2.80 -18.33
CA LEU A 524 -20.38 -1.92 -17.94
C LEU A 524 -19.20 -2.73 -17.37
N VAL A 525 -18.01 -2.57 -17.93
CA VAL A 525 -16.73 -3.10 -17.42
C VAL A 525 -16.82 -4.58 -16.99
N GLY A 526 -17.30 -5.45 -17.88
CA GLY A 526 -17.49 -6.88 -17.58
C GLY A 526 -18.91 -7.23 -17.10
N ALA A 527 -19.57 -6.32 -16.37
CA ALA A 527 -20.82 -6.61 -15.67
C ALA A 527 -22.07 -6.28 -16.48
N LYS A 528 -23.12 -7.08 -16.29
CA LYS A 528 -24.49 -6.64 -16.58
C LYS A 528 -24.97 -5.72 -15.46
N VAL A 529 -25.38 -4.51 -15.80
CA VAL A 529 -25.99 -3.57 -14.86
C VAL A 529 -27.51 -3.65 -14.97
N LYS A 530 -28.21 -3.53 -13.83
CA LYS A 530 -29.65 -3.75 -13.71
C LYS A 530 -30.42 -2.49 -13.39
#